data_AF-A0AAV1AQW3-F1
#
_entry.id   AF-A0AAV1AQW3-F1
#
_cell.length_a   1.000
_cell.length_b   1.000
_cell.length_c   1.000
_cell.angle_alpha   90.00
_cell.angle_beta   90.00
_cell.angle_gamma   90.00
#
_symmetry.space_group_name_H-M   'P 1'
#
loop_
_entity.id
_entity.type
_entity.pdbx_description
1 polymer ?
#
loop_
_entity_poly.entity_id
_entity_poly.type
_entity_poly.pdbx_seq_one_letter_code
_entity_poly.pdbx_strand_id
1 'polypeptide(L)'
;MDKILSELLEEHRGDNETLSEKDDVDPDHHDFMDVMLSLLDGTIVEGFDSDTTIKDTILALIAGGVDTTSLNLTWGIYLLLENPHVKKKAKEELDIRVRKQSYYENM
;
A
#
# COMPACT_ATOMS: atom_id res chain seq x y z
N MET A 1 -7.11 12.78 -8.96
CA MET A 1 -6.70 12.42 -7.59
C MET A 1 -7.93 12.35 -6.72
N ASP A 2 -8.57 13.47 -6.37
CA ASP A 2 -9.76 13.46 -5.52
C ASP A 2 -10.89 12.54 -6.01
N LYS A 3 -11.20 12.55 -7.32
CA LYS A 3 -12.17 11.60 -7.91
C LYS A 3 -11.80 10.13 -7.68
N ILE A 4 -10.52 9.78 -7.85
CA ILE A 4 -10.03 8.40 -7.68
C ILE A 4 -10.12 8.00 -6.20
N LEU A 5 -9.71 8.89 -5.30
CA LEU A 5 -9.79 8.65 -3.86
C LEU A 5 -11.24 8.54 -3.38
N SER A 6 -12.16 9.30 -3.99
CA SER A 6 -13.59 9.20 -3.69
C SER A 6 -14.16 7.87 -4.22
N GLU A 7 -13.83 7.46 -5.44
CA GLU A 7 -14.23 6.14 -5.97
C GLU A 7 -13.71 4.99 -5.09
N LEU A 8 -12.45 5.07 -4.67
CA LEU A 8 -11.82 4.07 -3.80
C LEU A 8 -12.47 4.05 -2.40
N LEU A 9 -12.78 5.22 -1.84
CA LEU A 9 -13.44 5.33 -0.53
C LEU A 9 -14.84 4.71 -0.55
N GLU A 10 -15.61 4.95 -1.60
CA GLU A 10 -16.93 4.36 -1.77
C GLU A 10 -16.88 2.85 -1.98
N GLU A 11 -15.85 2.34 -2.68
CA GLU A 11 -15.59 0.90 -2.82
C GLU A 11 -15.37 0.24 -1.45
N HIS A 12 -14.48 0.81 -0.62
CA HIS A 12 -14.19 0.27 0.72
C HIS A 12 -15.39 0.40 1.68
N ARG A 13 -16.23 1.44 1.54
CA ARG A 13 -17.50 1.53 2.28
C ARG A 13 -18.47 0.42 1.90
N GLY A 14 -18.64 0.17 0.60
CA GLY A 14 -19.51 -0.90 0.10
C GLY A 14 -19.06 -2.29 0.56
N ASP A 15 -17.75 -2.52 0.57
CA ASP A 15 -17.17 -3.76 1.09
C ASP A 15 -17.40 -3.89 2.60
N ASN A 16 -17.14 -2.84 3.40
CA ASN A 16 -17.40 -2.85 4.84
C ASN A 16 -18.89 -3.10 5.20
N GLU A 17 -19.84 -2.53 4.45
CA GLU A 17 -21.28 -2.78 4.65
C GLU A 17 -21.67 -4.24 4.36
N THR A 18 -21.11 -4.85 3.31
CA THR A 18 -21.36 -6.27 3.00
C THR A 18 -20.65 -7.24 3.95
N LEU A 19 -19.56 -6.81 4.58
CA LEU A 19 -18.79 -7.58 5.57
C LEU A 19 -19.44 -7.57 6.96
N SER A 20 -20.19 -6.52 7.32
CA SER A 20 -20.90 -6.46 8.62
C SER A 20 -22.02 -7.50 8.78
N GLU A 21 -22.47 -8.16 7.70
CA GLU A 21 -23.50 -9.23 7.76
C GLU A 21 -22.92 -10.65 7.86
N LYS A 22 -21.59 -10.83 7.78
CA LYS A 22 -20.93 -12.14 7.87
C LYS A 22 -19.81 -12.10 8.91
N ASP A 23 -20.05 -12.73 10.06
CA ASP A 23 -19.12 -12.91 11.20
C ASP A 23 -17.84 -13.72 10.88
N ASP A 24 -17.38 -13.74 9.63
CA ASP A 24 -16.23 -14.53 9.17
C ASP A 24 -15.36 -13.66 8.24
N VAL A 25 -14.83 -12.55 8.79
CA VAL A 25 -13.89 -11.67 8.07
C VAL A 25 -12.46 -12.10 8.38
N ASP A 26 -11.72 -12.44 7.33
CA ASP A 26 -10.29 -12.66 7.39
C ASP A 26 -9.60 -11.34 7.80
N PRO A 27 -8.92 -11.28 8.95
CA PRO A 27 -8.23 -10.07 9.40
C PRO A 27 -7.14 -9.59 8.41
N ASP A 28 -6.74 -10.42 7.45
CA ASP A 28 -5.77 -10.07 6.41
C ASP A 28 -6.37 -9.23 5.25
N HIS A 29 -7.66 -8.88 5.28
CA HIS A 29 -8.31 -8.07 4.24
C HIS A 29 -8.60 -6.61 4.62
N HIS A 30 -8.26 -6.18 5.83
CA HIS A 30 -8.40 -4.77 6.23
C HIS A 30 -7.15 -3.98 5.86
N ASP A 31 -7.31 -3.02 4.95
CA ASP A 31 -6.24 -2.10 4.61
C ASP A 31 -6.30 -0.80 5.43
N PHE A 32 -5.38 0.13 5.15
CA PHE A 32 -5.30 1.38 5.90
C PHE A 32 -6.57 2.24 5.76
N MET A 33 -7.23 2.21 4.60
CA MET A 33 -8.48 2.94 4.35
C MET A 33 -9.63 2.35 5.19
N ASP A 34 -9.71 1.02 5.32
CA ASP A 34 -10.71 0.36 6.18
C ASP A 34 -10.52 0.74 7.65
N VAL A 35 -9.27 0.76 8.12
CA VAL A 35 -8.95 1.18 9.49
C VAL A 35 -9.39 2.63 9.71
N MET A 36 -9.09 3.53 8.78
CA MET A 36 -9.50 4.93 8.90
C MET A 36 -11.02 5.11 8.88
N LEU A 37 -11.74 4.38 8.02
CA LEU A 37 -13.20 4.35 7.99
C LEU A 37 -13.75 3.88 9.34
N SER A 38 -13.26 2.76 9.88
CA SER A 38 -13.74 2.21 11.17
C SER A 38 -13.55 3.17 12.36
N LEU A 39 -12.57 4.07 12.29
CA LEU A 39 -12.23 5.02 13.35
C LEU A 39 -12.94 6.37 13.21
N LEU A 40 -13.18 6.82 11.98
CA LEU A 40 -13.57 8.20 11.70
C LEU A 40 -14.94 8.34 11.04
N ASP A 41 -15.59 7.25 10.62
CA ASP A 41 -16.86 7.34 9.90
C ASP A 41 -17.93 8.09 10.70
N GLY A 42 -18.59 9.05 10.05
CA GLY A 42 -19.57 9.94 10.65
C GLY A 42 -19.02 10.97 11.66
N THR A 43 -17.70 11.04 11.87
CA THR A 43 -17.06 12.02 12.76
C THR A 43 -16.68 13.31 12.02
N ILE A 44 -16.47 14.38 12.80
CA ILE A 44 -15.89 15.64 12.30
C ILE A 44 -14.51 15.79 12.92
N VAL A 45 -13.49 15.91 12.08
CA VAL A 45 -12.09 16.07 12.49
C VAL A 45 -11.66 17.49 12.18
N GLU A 46 -11.38 18.28 13.23
CA GLU A 46 -10.93 19.68 13.11
C GLU A 46 -11.83 20.58 12.23
N GLY A 47 -13.13 20.26 12.13
CA GLY A 47 -14.10 21.01 11.33
C GLY A 47 -14.28 20.51 9.88
N PHE A 48 -13.56 19.46 9.49
CA PHE A 48 -13.74 18.76 8.22
C PHE A 48 -14.53 17.47 8.42
N ASP A 49 -15.28 17.06 7.40
CA ASP A 49 -15.91 15.75 7.41
C ASP A 49 -14.86 14.62 7.37
N SER A 50 -15.29 13.43 7.79
CA SER A 50 -14.48 12.23 7.80
C SER A 50 -13.86 11.93 6.43
N ASP A 51 -14.60 12.15 5.34
CA ASP A 51 -14.17 11.73 4.01
C ASP A 51 -13.04 12.62 3.51
N THR A 52 -13.15 13.93 3.70
CA THR A 52 -12.04 14.86 3.44
C THR A 52 -10.81 14.46 4.23
N THR A 53 -10.96 14.18 5.53
CA THR A 53 -9.83 13.83 6.40
C THR A 53 -9.14 12.53 5.96
N ILE A 54 -9.93 11.50 5.63
CA ILE A 54 -9.43 10.20 5.17
C ILE A 54 -8.71 10.36 3.83
N LYS A 55 -9.35 11.01 2.86
CA LYS A 55 -8.77 11.22 1.52
C LYS A 55 -7.48 12.02 1.59
N ASP A 56 -7.43 13.09 2.38
CA ASP A 56 -6.24 13.94 2.52
C ASP A 56 -5.08 13.18 3.18
N THR A 57 -5.37 12.33 4.17
CA THR A 57 -4.36 11.50 4.84
C THR A 57 -3.76 10.47 3.89
N ILE A 58 -4.60 9.77 3.13
CA ILE A 58 -4.16 8.77 2.15
C ILE A 58 -3.36 9.44 1.03
N LEU A 59 -3.81 10.59 0.56
CA LEU A 59 -3.09 11.41 -0.40
C LEU A 59 -1.70 11.80 0.10
N ALA A 60 -1.60 12.25 1.36
CA ALA A 60 -0.33 12.61 1.98
C ALA A 60 0.62 11.42 2.08
N LEU A 61 0.10 10.24 2.43
CA LEU A 61 0.88 9.00 2.50
C LEU A 61 1.46 8.62 1.14
N ILE A 62 0.62 8.63 0.09
CA ILE A 62 1.04 8.32 -1.28
C ILE A 62 2.08 9.34 -1.76
N ALA A 63 1.82 10.64 -1.58
CA ALA A 63 2.72 11.69 -2.01
C ALA A 63 4.10 11.60 -1.31
N GLY A 64 4.11 11.34 0.00
CA GLY A 64 5.34 11.18 0.77
C GLY A 64 6.16 9.95 0.38
N GLY A 65 5.48 8.84 0.05
CA GLY A 65 6.12 7.57 -0.27
C GLY A 65 6.62 7.45 -1.72
N VAL A 66 5.88 8.00 -2.68
CA VAL A 66 6.16 7.77 -4.12
C VAL A 66 7.45 8.46 -4.57
N ASP A 67 7.59 9.76 -4.35
CA ASP A 67 8.73 10.53 -4.88
C ASP A 67 10.04 10.09 -4.23
N THR A 68 10.03 9.90 -2.91
CA THR A 68 11.21 9.52 -2.13
C THR A 68 11.68 8.10 -2.49
N THR A 69 10.76 7.14 -2.57
CA THR A 69 11.08 5.75 -2.91
C THR A 69 11.53 5.63 -4.36
N SER A 70 10.85 6.29 -5.30
CA SER A 70 11.21 6.27 -6.73
C SER A 70 12.60 6.84 -6.97
N LEU A 71 12.94 7.95 -6.31
CA LEU A 71 14.26 8.56 -6.41
C LEU A 71 15.35 7.61 -5.86
N ASN A 72 15.14 7.06 -4.67
CA ASN A 72 16.09 6.13 -4.05
C ASN A 72 16.29 4.86 -4.88
N LEU A 73 15.22 4.26 -5.41
CA LEU A 73 15.31 3.10 -6.29
C LEU A 73 16.03 3.43 -7.60
N THR A 74 15.75 4.60 -8.19
CA THR A 74 16.42 5.05 -9.41
C THR A 74 17.93 5.14 -9.20
N TRP A 75 18.38 5.81 -8.14
CA TRP A 75 19.81 5.89 -7.81
C TRP A 75 20.40 4.53 -7.44
N GLY A 76 19.67 3.72 -6.67
CA GLY A 76 20.11 2.37 -6.31
C GLY A 76 20.36 1.51 -7.55
N ILE A 77 19.42 1.49 -8.50
CA ILE A 77 19.56 0.77 -9.77
C ILE A 77 20.69 1.35 -10.62
N TYR A 78 20.79 2.68 -10.72
CA TYR A 78 21.88 3.34 -11.44
C TYR A 78 23.25 2.92 -10.91
N LEU A 79 23.46 3.00 -9.59
CA LEU A 79 24.71 2.60 -8.94
C LEU A 79 25.00 1.10 -9.12
N LEU A 80 23.98 0.25 -9.08
CA LEU A 80 24.14 -1.17 -9.40
C LEU A 80 24.60 -1.36 -10.85
N LEU A 81 24.01 -0.66 -11.82
CA LEU A 81 24.40 -0.77 -13.22
C LEU A 81 25.83 -0.31 -13.48
N GLU A 82 26.27 0.73 -12.78
CA GLU A 82 27.61 1.31 -12.91
C GLU A 82 28.71 0.47 -12.23
N ASN A 83 28.35 -0.46 -11.33
CA ASN A 83 29.29 -1.27 -10.55
C ASN A 83 29.12 -2.78 -10.84
N PRO A 84 29.78 -3.32 -11.89
CA PRO A 84 29.55 -4.70 -12.37
C PRO A 84 29.72 -5.80 -11.32
N HIS A 85 30.68 -5.65 -10.40
CA HIS A 85 30.93 -6.62 -9.34
C HIS A 85 29.78 -6.63 -8.30
N VAL A 86 29.26 -5.46 -7.92
CA VAL A 86 28.14 -5.35 -6.97
C VAL A 86 26.86 -5.87 -7.61
N LYS A 87 26.61 -5.51 -8.88
CA LYS A 87 25.50 -6.04 -9.68
C LYS A 87 25.47 -7.56 -9.73
N LYS A 88 26.64 -8.19 -9.97
CA LYS A 88 26.75 -9.64 -10.03
C LYS A 88 26.34 -10.29 -8.71
N LYS A 89 26.85 -9.77 -7.58
CA LYS A 89 26.48 -10.26 -6.25
C LYS A 89 24.99 -10.10 -5.95
N ALA A 90 24.41 -8.94 -6.25
CA ALA A 90 22.98 -8.69 -6.04
C ALA A 90 22.09 -9.65 -6.84
N LYS A 91 22.47 -9.96 -8.09
CA LYS A 91 21.79 -10.97 -8.91
C LYS A 91 21.92 -12.38 -8.34
N GLU A 92 23.13 -12.77 -7.95
CA GLU A 92 23.36 -14.09 -7.33
C GLU A 92 22.52 -14.26 -6.05
N GLU A 93 22.42 -13.22 -5.22
CA GLU A 93 21.59 -13.24 -4.02
C GLU A 93 20.09 -13.36 -4.35
N LEU A 94 19.61 -12.57 -5.33
CA LEU A 94 18.22 -12.64 -5.79
C LEU A 94 17.87 -14.05 -6.30
N ASP A 95 18.73 -14.64 -7.13
CA ASP A 95 18.56 -15.99 -7.68
C ASP A 95 18.55 -17.05 -6.57
N ILE A 96 19.32 -16.88 -5.51
CA ILE A 96 19.34 -17.83 -4.38
C ILE A 96 18.07 -17.73 -3.55
N ARG A 97 17.62 -16.51 -3.20
CA ARG A 97 16.53 -16.31 -2.23
C ARG A 97 15.15 -16.42 -2.87
N VAL A 98 14.91 -15.73 -3.99
CA VAL A 98 13.58 -15.65 -4.60
C VAL A 98 13.21 -16.93 -5.34
N ARG A 99 14.17 -17.53 -6.06
CA ARG A 99 13.91 -18.80 -6.78
C ARG A 99 13.70 -19.98 -5.84
N LYS A 100 14.34 -19.98 -4.67
CA LYS A 100 14.08 -21.00 -3.64
C LYS A 100 12.67 -20.85 -3.07
N GLN A 101 12.23 -19.63 -2.79
CA GLN A 101 10.90 -19.37 -2.22
C GLN A 101 9.76 -19.84 -3.14
N SER A 102 9.87 -19.57 -4.45
CA SER A 102 8.89 -20.04 -5.44
C SER A 102 8.85 -21.57 -5.61
N TYR A 103 9.88 -22.30 -5.18
CA TYR A 103 9.89 -23.77 -5.18
C TYR A 103 9.21 -24.37 -3.94
N TYR A 104 9.18 -23.64 -2.82
CA TYR A 104 8.51 -24.08 -1.58
C TYR A 104 7.03 -23.69 -1.53
N GLU A 105 6.60 -22.64 -2.24
CA GLU A 105 5.19 -22.23 -2.33
C GLU A 105 4.36 -23.07 -3.33
N ASN A 106 5.01 -23.90 -4.16
CA ASN A 106 4.36 -24.74 -5.19
C ASN A 106 4.42 -26.26 -4.87
N MET A 107 4.64 -26.65 -3.61
CA MET A 107 4.65 -28.04 -3.12
C MET A 107 3.68 -28.21 -1.96
#